data_AF-A0A0B8NUK3-F1
#
_entry.id   AF-A0A0B8NUK3-F1
#
_cell.length_a   1.000
_cell.length_b   1.000
_cell.length_c   1.000
_cell.angle_alpha   90.00
_cell.angle_beta   90.00
_cell.angle_gamma   90.00
#
_symmetry.space_group_name_H-M   'P 1'
#
loop_
_entity.id
_entity.type
_entity.pdbx_description
1 polymer ?
#
loop_
_entity_poly.entity_id
_entity_poly.type
_entity_poly.pdbx_seq_one_letter_code
_entity_poly.pdbx_strand_id
1 'polypeptide(L)' 'MSKIEFDPVDHPHRRFNPLIGQWILVSPHRAKRPWSGQDEKPPVQETPSYDENCFLCPTNSRISGM' A
#
# COMPACT_ATOMS: atom_id res chain seq x y z
N MET A 1 2.99 32.18 28.12
CA MET A 1 3.19 31.28 26.96
C MET A 1 2.70 29.91 27.38
N SER A 2 1.54 29.49 26.89
CA SER A 2 0.99 28.15 27.12
C SER A 2 1.94 27.11 26.53
N LYS A 3 2.40 26.18 27.37
CA LYS A 3 3.25 25.07 26.95
C LYS A 3 2.36 24.11 26.14
N ILE A 4 2.55 24.07 24.82
CA ILE A 4 1.86 23.10 23.98
C ILE A 4 2.47 21.72 24.32
N GLU A 5 1.65 20.84 24.87
CA GLU A 5 2.04 19.47 25.15
C GLU A 5 2.10 18.66 23.85
N PHE A 6 3.04 17.72 23.77
CA PHE A 6 3.17 16.88 22.58
C PHE A 6 2.04 15.85 22.53
N ASP A 7 1.16 15.94 21.53
CA ASP A 7 0.22 14.89 21.17
C ASP A 7 0.70 14.13 19.91
N PRO A 8 1.00 12.82 19.96
CA PRO A 8 1.39 12.03 18.80
C PRO A 8 0.29 11.88 17.74
N VAL A 9 -0.97 12.13 18.07
CA VAL A 9 -2.10 12.07 17.12
C VAL A 9 -2.11 13.28 16.20
N ASP A 10 -1.65 14.45 16.67
CA ASP A 10 -1.67 15.70 15.92
C ASP A 10 -0.27 16.16 15.48
N HIS A 11 0.75 15.96 16.31
CA HIS A 11 2.09 16.45 16.06
C HIS A 11 2.96 15.47 15.23
N PRO A 12 3.71 15.98 14.24
CA PRO A 12 4.67 15.17 13.50
C PRO A 12 5.74 14.57 14.41
N HIS A 13 6.08 13.30 14.19
CA HIS A 13 7.08 12.58 14.99
C HIS A 13 7.74 11.46 14.20
N ARG A 14 8.75 10.81 14.77
CA ARG A 14 9.41 9.65 14.16
C ARG A 14 9.23 8.41 15.03
N ARG A 15 9.05 7.25 14.39
CA ARG A 15 9.01 5.93 15.06
C ARG A 15 10.13 5.06 14.51
N PHE A 16 10.87 4.41 15.39
CA PHE A 16 11.94 3.49 15.01
C PHE A 16 11.38 2.11 14.70
N ASN A 17 11.77 1.53 13.57
CA ASN A 17 11.52 0.14 13.22
C ASN A 17 12.78 -0.70 13.49
N PRO A 18 12.76 -1.55 14.52
CA PRO A 18 13.93 -2.34 14.92
C PRO A 18 14.27 -3.48 13.95
N LEU A 19 13.33 -3.94 13.12
CA LEU A 19 13.55 -5.03 12.18
C LEU A 19 14.48 -4.61 11.04
N ILE A 20 14.43 -3.34 10.65
CA ILE A 20 15.21 -2.79 9.54
C ILE A 20 16.20 -1.70 9.99
N GLY A 21 16.19 -1.34 11.29
CA GLY A 21 17.09 -0.32 11.85
C GLY A 21 16.83 1.10 11.34
N GLN A 22 15.60 1.41 10.91
CA GLN A 22 15.26 2.69 10.28
C GLN A 22 14.18 3.45 11.04
N TRP A 23 14.11 4.75 10.78
CA TRP A 23 13.10 5.64 11.35
C TRP A 23 12.05 5.99 10.29
N ILE A 24 10.79 5.92 10.68
CA ILE A 24 9.64 6.33 9.87
C ILE A 24 9.16 7.69 10.34
N LEU A 25 8.98 8.64 9.42
CA LEU A 25 8.35 9.94 9.69
C LEU A 25 6.83 9.78 9.65
N VAL A 26 6.16 10.24 10.72
CA VAL A 26 4.71 10.26 10.86
C VAL A 26 4.24 11.71 10.82
N SER A 27 3.43 12.04 9.81
CA SER A 27 2.79 13.34 9.65
C SER A 27 1.26 13.16 9.62
N PRO A 28 0.56 13.23 10.77
CA PRO A 28 -0.83 12.77 10.90
C PRO A 28 -1.83 13.41 9.93
N HIS A 29 -1.62 14.67 9.54
CA HIS A 29 -2.54 15.41 8.68
C HIS A 29 -2.17 15.43 7.19
N ARG A 30 -1.13 14.69 6.77
CA ARG A 30 -0.62 14.73 5.38
C ARG A 30 -1.71 14.46 4.34
N ALA A 31 -2.61 13.52 4.63
CA ALA A 31 -3.69 13.11 3.73
C ALA A 31 -4.82 14.14 3.59
N LYS A 32 -4.87 15.20 4.43
CA LYS A 32 -5.84 16.29 4.29
C LYS A 32 -5.52 17.22 3.12
N ARG A 33 -4.33 17.11 2.53
CA ARG A 33 -3.96 17.89 1.35
C ARG A 33 -4.81 17.45 0.16
N PRO A 34 -5.41 18.37 -0.60
CA PRO A 34 -6.13 18.03 -1.82
C PRO A 34 -5.26 17.18 -2.76
N TRP A 35 -5.80 16.02 -3.17
CA TRP A 35 -5.17 15.15 -4.15
C TRP A 35 -5.56 15.62 -5.56
N SER A 36 -4.58 15.74 -6.44
CA SER A 36 -4.78 16.05 -7.87
C SER A 36 -3.89 15.16 -8.76
N GLY A 37 -3.42 14.05 -8.18
CA GLY A 37 -2.60 13.07 -8.89
C GLY A 37 -3.44 11.96 -9.50
N GLN A 38 -2.80 10.82 -9.71
CA GLN A 38 -3.42 9.64 -10.29
C GLN A 38 -4.33 8.92 -9.29
N ASP A 39 -5.46 8.40 -9.77
CA ASP A 39 -6.28 7.42 -9.05
C ASP A 39 -6.01 6.02 -9.62
N GLU A 40 -5.73 5.05 -8.74
CA GLU A 40 -5.55 3.66 -9.13
C GLU A 40 -6.91 3.00 -9.40
N LYS A 41 -6.98 2.21 -10.49
CA LYS A 41 -8.18 1.42 -10.76
C LYS A 41 -8.22 0.24 -9.79
N PRO A 42 -9.37 -0.07 -9.17
CA PRO A 42 -9.49 -1.30 -8.41
C PRO A 42 -9.23 -2.51 -9.32
N PRO A 43 -8.71 -3.61 -8.77
CA PRO A 43 -8.57 -4.85 -9.54
C PRO A 43 -9.95 -5.32 -10.03
N VAL A 44 -9.96 -5.97 -11.19
CA VAL A 44 -11.19 -6.55 -11.75
C VAL A 44 -11.69 -7.64 -10.80
N GLN A 45 -12.89 -7.47 -10.25
CA GLN A 45 -13.48 -8.43 -9.30
C GLN A 45 -13.89 -9.74 -9.98
N GLU A 46 -14.26 -9.68 -11.26
CA GLU A 46 -14.67 -10.84 -12.04
C GLU A 46 -13.50 -11.37 -12.84
N THR A 47 -12.65 -12.17 -12.20
CA THR A 47 -11.72 -13.05 -12.92
C THR A 47 -12.47 -14.32 -13.31
N PRO A 48 -12.33 -14.80 -14.57
CA PRO A 48 -12.93 -16.08 -14.94
C PRO A 48 -12.32 -17.20 -14.09
N SER A 49 -13.12 -18.23 -13.76
CA SER A 49 -12.64 -19.40 -13.03
C SER A 49 -11.62 -20.22 -13.84
N TYR A 50 -11.63 -20.06 -15.15
CA TYR A 50 -10.73 -20.68 -16.10
C TYR A 50 -10.51 -19.78 -17.30
N ASP A 51 -9.27 -19.68 -17.77
CA ASP A 51 -8.89 -18.99 -19.00
C ASP A 51 -7.98 -19.92 -19.81
N GLU A 52 -8.34 -20.16 -21.08
CA GLU A 52 -7.58 -21.02 -22.00
C GLU A 52 -6.16 -20.49 -22.25
N ASN A 53 -5.93 -19.18 -22.10
CA ASN A 53 -4.62 -18.55 -22.28
C ASN A 53 -3.81 -18.44 -20.98
N CYS A 54 -4.38 -18.84 -19.84
CA CYS A 54 -3.74 -18.72 -18.54
C CYS A 54 -2.77 -19.89 -18.30
N PHE A 55 -1.47 -19.60 -18.30
CA PHE A 55 -0.40 -20.59 -18.09
C PHE A 55 -0.39 -21.24 -16.68
N LEU A 56 -1.18 -20.73 -15.75
CA LEU A 56 -1.30 -21.24 -14.38
C LEU A 56 -2.61 -22.03 -14.17
N CYS A 57 -3.52 -21.99 -15.13
CA CYS A 57 -4.81 -22.64 -15.04
C CYS A 57 -4.63 -24.15 -15.27
N PRO A 58 -5.48 -24.99 -14.64
CA PRO A 58 -5.36 -26.45 -14.76
C PRO A 58 -5.41 -26.86 -16.23
N THR A 59 -4.77 -27.98 -16.59
CA THR A 59 -4.75 -28.55 -17.95
C THR A 59 -4.14 -27.70 -19.08
N ASN A 60 -3.86 -26.41 -18.87
CA ASN A 60 -3.16 -25.57 -19.85
C ASN A 60 -1.66 -25.89 -19.89
N SER A 61 -1.07 -25.65 -21.06
CA SER A 61 0.39 -25.71 -21.22
C SER A 61 1.03 -24.59 -20.40
N ARG A 62 2.05 -24.93 -19.59
CA ARG A 62 2.81 -23.93 -18.84
C ARG A 62 3.83 -23.25 -19.74
N ILE A 63 4.31 -22.07 -19.32
CA ILE A 63 5.34 -21.32 -20.05
C ILE A 63 6.67 -22.08 -20.16
N SER A 64 6.95 -22.99 -19.24
CA SER A 64 8.13 -23.86 -19.21
C SER A 64 8.04 -25.07 -20.17
N GLY A 65 6.94 -25.25 -20.91
CA GLY A 65 6.55 -26.57 -21.41
C GLY A 65 5.94 -27.41 -20.28
N MET A 66 5.44 -28.63 -20.60
CA MET A 66 4.72 -29.51 -19.66
C MET A 66 5.32 -29.52 -18.24
#